data_AF-F6HBK9-F1
#
_entry.id   AF-F6HBK9-F1
#
_cell.length_a   1.000
_cell.length_b   1.000
_cell.length_c   1.000
_cell.angle_alpha   90.00
_cell.angle_beta   90.00
_cell.angle_gamma   90.00
#
_symmetry.space_group_name_H-M   'P 1'
#
loop_
_entity.id
_entity.type
_entity.pdbx_description
1 polymer ?
#
loop_
_entity_poly.entity_id
_entity_poly.type
_entity_poly.pdbx_seq_one_letter_code
_entity_poly.pdbx_strand_id
1 'polypeptide(L)'
;MPIRGHSLHHAKKSASHSSSCSTSLLFISLLCLASLFLVYSLFKSSVSPHNHQNLQFKRSDSSGTPILVEPCDYSDGMWIYDPSVRSAPYDHTCKEIFKGWNCIASNKSNGLDIIKWHWKPKGCDLPRFDPVRFLERFRNTNVEACFTPISCRWSADANGGTLESLGYKEGFRVDVDIPDGTWAEAPSFHDILIFNTGHWWWAPSKFDPVKSPMLFFENGLPLIPALPPHVGLDLVLKHMISFVERRMRTGGIKFFRTQSPRHFEGGDWDQGGFCQHLQPLLPEQVEELFSLENNGTNVETRLVNQHLYKALQGSDFHILEITRMSEFRADAHPSTAGGKKHDDCMHWCLPGTTDTWNDLFITHLNNIKFQN
;
A
#
# COMPACT_ATOMS: atom_id res chain seq x y z
N MET A 1 -25.81 -61.29 -23.88
CA MET A 1 -25.74 -62.26 -25.01
C MET A 1 -27.14 -62.41 -25.57
N PRO A 2 -27.35 -62.52 -26.90
CA PRO A 2 -26.36 -62.83 -27.95
C PRO A 2 -26.07 -61.63 -28.89
N ILE A 3 -25.13 -61.59 -29.83
CA ILE A 3 -23.91 -62.36 -30.20
C ILE A 3 -23.17 -61.48 -31.27
N ARG A 4 -21.83 -61.48 -31.22
CA ARG A 4 -20.76 -61.38 -32.27
C ARG A 4 -21.10 -60.74 -33.65
N GLY A 5 -20.21 -60.00 -34.33
CA GLY A 5 -18.75 -59.87 -34.27
C GLY A 5 -18.10 -60.17 -35.65
N HIS A 6 -17.23 -59.25 -36.11
CA HIS A 6 -16.18 -59.36 -37.16
C HIS A 6 -16.63 -59.60 -38.63
N SER A 7 -15.94 -59.16 -39.69
CA SER A 7 -14.51 -58.98 -39.94
C SER A 7 -14.22 -57.99 -41.08
N LEU A 8 -12.99 -57.46 -41.07
CA LEU A 8 -12.30 -56.67 -42.09
C LEU A 8 -12.10 -57.41 -43.43
N HIS A 9 -11.97 -56.66 -44.54
CA HIS A 9 -10.86 -56.84 -45.50
C HIS A 9 -10.63 -55.63 -46.43
N HIS A 10 -9.33 -55.34 -46.61
CA HIS A 10 -8.67 -54.32 -47.42
C HIS A 10 -8.88 -54.44 -48.95
N ALA A 11 -8.79 -53.30 -49.65
CA ALA A 11 -7.95 -53.17 -50.85
C ALA A 11 -7.47 -51.72 -51.08
N LYS A 12 -6.16 -51.60 -51.31
CA LYS A 12 -5.32 -50.40 -51.52
C LYS A 12 -5.60 -49.68 -52.84
N LYS A 13 -5.31 -48.37 -52.90
CA LYS A 13 -4.34 -47.79 -53.87
C LYS A 13 -3.90 -46.37 -53.47
N SER A 14 -2.61 -46.12 -53.66
CA SER A 14 -1.85 -44.93 -53.28
C SER A 14 -1.90 -43.82 -54.33
N ALA A 15 -1.69 -42.57 -53.90
CA ALA A 15 -1.01 -41.55 -54.70
C ALA A 15 -0.36 -40.49 -53.78
N SER A 16 0.84 -40.07 -54.18
CA SER A 16 1.81 -39.19 -53.53
C SER A 16 1.48 -37.69 -53.64
N HIS A 17 1.90 -36.88 -52.66
CA HIS A 17 2.86 -35.76 -52.82
C HIS A 17 2.82 -34.69 -51.70
N SER A 18 4.02 -34.22 -51.36
CA SER A 18 4.39 -32.88 -50.82
C SER A 18 4.27 -32.59 -49.32
N SER A 19 5.23 -33.09 -48.54
CA SER A 19 5.45 -32.72 -47.12
C SER A 19 6.44 -31.54 -46.92
N SER A 20 6.71 -30.73 -47.94
CA SER A 20 7.69 -29.62 -47.85
C SER A 20 7.07 -28.24 -47.56
N CYS A 21 5.78 -28.05 -47.84
CA CYS A 21 5.13 -26.74 -47.68
C CYS A 21 4.67 -26.47 -46.22
N SER A 22 4.29 -27.52 -45.48
CA SER A 22 3.71 -27.39 -44.13
C SER A 22 4.74 -27.02 -43.06
N THR A 23 5.98 -27.52 -43.16
CA THR A 23 7.07 -27.20 -42.21
C THR A 23 7.57 -25.77 -42.38
N SER A 24 7.57 -25.24 -43.61
CA SER A 24 7.97 -23.86 -43.90
C SER A 24 6.97 -22.84 -43.35
N LEU A 25 5.66 -23.14 -43.44
CA LEU A 25 4.60 -22.28 -42.86
C LEU A 25 4.64 -22.25 -41.33
N LEU A 26 4.94 -23.39 -40.68
CA LEU A 26 5.12 -23.46 -39.23
C LEU A 26 6.35 -22.67 -38.77
N PHE A 27 7.46 -22.74 -39.50
CA PHE A 27 8.66 -21.95 -39.20
C PHE A 27 8.43 -20.44 -39.34
N ILE A 28 7.73 -20.01 -40.38
CA ILE A 28 7.40 -18.58 -40.58
C ILE A 28 6.45 -18.09 -39.47
N SER A 29 5.48 -18.91 -39.06
CA SER A 29 4.57 -18.58 -37.95
C SER A 29 5.32 -18.43 -36.62
N LEU A 30 6.25 -19.35 -36.31
CA LEU A 30 7.10 -19.28 -35.13
C LEU A 30 8.02 -18.05 -35.13
N LEU A 31 8.59 -17.69 -36.28
CA LEU A 31 9.41 -16.47 -36.42
C LEU A 31 8.58 -15.20 -36.24
N CYS A 32 7.34 -15.16 -36.74
CA CYS A 32 6.42 -14.04 -36.52
C CYS A 32 5.98 -13.92 -35.05
N LEU A 33 5.74 -15.04 -34.35
CA LEU A 33 5.42 -15.02 -32.93
C LEU A 33 6.62 -14.57 -32.09
N ALA A 34 7.83 -15.03 -32.42
CA ALA A 34 9.06 -14.60 -31.75
C ALA A 34 9.35 -13.10 -31.99
N SER A 35 9.09 -12.58 -33.18
CA SER A 35 9.27 -11.15 -33.48
C SER A 35 8.23 -10.30 -32.75
N LEU A 36 6.97 -10.72 -32.68
CA LEU A 36 5.93 -10.06 -31.88
C LEU A 36 6.26 -10.07 -30.38
N PHE A 37 6.85 -11.16 -29.87
CA PHE A 37 7.27 -11.26 -28.48
C PHE A 37 8.48 -10.36 -28.17
N LEU A 38 9.45 -10.27 -29.09
CA LEU A 38 10.57 -9.34 -28.98
C LEU A 38 10.11 -7.89 -29.04
N VAL A 39 9.19 -7.56 -29.96
CA VAL A 39 8.59 -6.22 -30.06
C VAL A 39 7.81 -5.89 -28.79
N TYR A 40 6.99 -6.80 -28.27
CA TYR A 40 6.28 -6.62 -27.00
C TYR A 40 7.25 -6.42 -25.82
N SER A 41 8.34 -7.18 -25.78
CA SER A 41 9.37 -7.06 -24.72
C SER A 41 10.14 -5.74 -24.81
N LEU A 42 10.39 -5.23 -26.01
CA LEU A 42 11.00 -3.92 -26.24
C LEU A 42 10.03 -2.77 -25.86
N PHE A 43 8.72 -2.93 -26.08
CA PHE A 43 7.71 -1.95 -25.70
C PHE A 43 7.30 -2.00 -24.21
N LYS A 44 7.58 -3.09 -23.49
CA LYS A 44 7.32 -3.18 -22.04
C LYS A 44 8.27 -2.31 -21.20
N SER A 45 9.30 -1.72 -21.81
CA SER A 45 10.34 -0.93 -21.14
C SER A 45 10.10 0.59 -21.16
N SER A 46 8.93 1.10 -21.58
CA SER A 46 8.71 2.56 -21.62
C SER A 46 7.28 3.03 -21.33
N VAL A 47 6.67 2.54 -20.26
CA VAL A 47 5.55 3.27 -19.63
C VAL A 47 5.88 3.44 -18.15
N SER A 48 6.74 4.42 -17.88
CA SER A 48 6.82 5.04 -16.57
C SER A 48 5.48 5.73 -16.30
N PRO A 49 4.86 5.59 -15.12
CA PRO A 49 3.75 6.45 -14.75
C PRO A 49 4.26 7.90 -14.82
N HIS A 50 3.51 8.74 -15.55
CA HIS A 50 3.83 10.15 -15.72
C HIS A 50 3.95 10.81 -14.35
N ASN A 51 5.18 11.08 -13.94
CA ASN A 51 5.49 11.91 -12.80
C ASN A 51 5.18 13.35 -13.21
N HIS A 52 4.18 13.99 -12.58
CA HIS A 52 3.95 15.43 -12.75
C HIS A 52 5.10 16.18 -12.08
N GLN A 53 6.23 16.30 -12.79
CA GLN A 53 7.39 17.06 -12.31
C GLN A 53 7.15 18.56 -12.54
N ASN A 54 6.85 19.27 -11.45
CA ASN A 54 7.04 20.71 -11.41
C ASN A 54 8.54 20.98 -11.21
N LEU A 55 9.19 21.43 -12.29
CA LEU A 55 10.58 21.90 -12.29
C LEU A 55 10.76 23.04 -11.28
N GLN A 56 11.52 22.82 -10.20
CA GLN A 56 11.94 23.90 -9.31
C GLN A 56 13.22 24.55 -9.84
N PHE A 57 13.23 25.88 -9.86
CA PHE A 57 14.39 26.67 -10.26
C PHE A 57 14.80 27.55 -9.08
N LYS A 58 16.01 27.38 -8.53
CA LYS A 58 16.55 28.37 -7.58
C LYS A 58 18.07 28.54 -7.63
N ARG A 59 18.41 29.83 -7.84
CA ARG A 59 19.67 30.58 -7.70
C ARG A 59 20.87 30.16 -8.57
N SER A 60 21.22 31.07 -9.47
CA SER A 60 22.42 31.09 -10.30
C SER A 60 23.67 30.98 -9.44
N ASP A 61 24.50 29.99 -9.73
CA ASP A 61 25.91 30.07 -9.39
C ASP A 61 26.61 31.02 -10.39
N SER A 62 27.84 31.41 -10.07
CA SER A 62 28.70 32.40 -10.74
C SER A 62 29.01 32.11 -12.22
N SER A 63 28.44 31.05 -12.80
CA SER A 63 28.63 30.58 -14.17
C SER A 63 27.36 30.59 -15.03
N GLY A 64 26.24 31.16 -14.55
CA GLY A 64 25.05 31.44 -15.40
C GLY A 64 24.36 30.21 -16.00
N THR A 65 24.68 29.00 -15.54
CA THR A 65 23.99 27.77 -15.96
C THR A 65 22.99 27.39 -14.88
N PRO A 66 21.69 27.29 -15.17
CA PRO A 66 20.73 26.80 -14.20
C PRO A 66 21.00 25.33 -13.89
N ILE A 67 21.31 25.03 -12.63
CA ILE A 67 21.30 23.65 -12.15
C ILE A 67 19.83 23.25 -12.06
N LEU A 68 19.40 22.35 -12.94
CA LEU A 68 18.15 21.61 -12.80
C LEU A 68 18.32 20.72 -11.57
N VAL A 69 17.84 21.18 -10.40
CA VAL A 69 17.69 20.29 -9.25
C VAL A 69 16.41 19.51 -9.50
N GLU A 70 16.56 18.28 -10.00
CA GLU A 70 15.42 17.38 -10.12
C GLU A 70 14.78 17.19 -8.73
N PRO A 71 13.43 17.23 -8.63
CA PRO A 71 12.74 16.90 -7.39
C PRO A 71 13.19 15.53 -6.90
N CYS A 72 13.62 15.43 -5.63
CA CYS A 72 14.07 14.14 -5.10
C CYS A 72 12.91 13.15 -5.00
N ASP A 73 13.13 11.94 -5.50
CA ASP A 73 12.28 10.79 -5.23
C ASP A 73 12.66 10.19 -3.88
N TYR A 74 11.83 10.45 -2.87
CA TYR A 74 12.05 9.93 -1.52
C TYR A 74 11.58 8.47 -1.36
N SER A 75 10.88 7.90 -2.35
CA SER A 75 10.33 6.54 -2.29
C SER A 75 11.37 5.47 -2.62
N ASP A 76 12.40 5.83 -3.39
CA ASP A 76 13.49 4.94 -3.82
C ASP A 76 14.81 5.25 -3.11
N GLY A 77 15.32 4.26 -2.37
CA GLY A 77 16.44 4.44 -1.46
C GLY A 77 16.83 3.17 -0.73
N MET A 78 17.61 3.33 0.33
CA MET A 78 18.02 2.23 1.19
C MET A 78 18.16 2.65 2.65
N TRP A 79 18.07 1.69 3.56
CA TRP A 79 18.35 1.90 4.96
C TRP A 79 19.85 1.84 5.23
N ILE A 80 20.37 2.88 5.87
CA ILE A 80 21.77 2.97 6.30
C ILE A 80 21.82 2.86 7.81
N TYR A 81 22.68 1.97 8.30
CA TYR A 81 22.95 1.83 9.72
C TYR A 81 23.98 2.85 10.17
N ASP A 82 23.64 3.65 11.19
CA ASP A 82 24.55 4.60 11.81
C ASP A 82 24.76 4.25 13.30
N PRO A 83 25.90 3.62 13.65
CA PRO A 83 26.21 3.26 15.04
C PRO A 83 26.49 4.47 15.94
N SER A 84 26.66 5.66 15.38
CA SER A 84 26.92 6.88 16.14
C SER A 84 25.66 7.46 16.78
N VAL A 85 24.47 7.14 16.25
CA VAL A 85 23.18 7.54 16.82
C VAL A 85 23.06 7.02 18.25
N ARG A 86 22.95 7.95 19.20
CA ARG A 86 22.85 7.65 20.64
C ARG A 86 21.42 7.68 21.17
N SER A 87 20.57 8.53 20.61
CA SER A 87 19.20 8.74 21.06
C SER A 87 18.31 9.29 19.96
N ALA A 88 17.03 8.95 20.00
CA ALA A 88 15.98 9.61 19.22
C ALA A 88 15.52 10.91 19.93
N PRO A 89 14.71 11.76 19.28
CA PRO A 89 14.18 12.99 19.90
C PRO A 89 13.35 12.76 21.17
N TYR A 90 12.83 11.56 21.33
CA TYR A 90 12.14 11.07 22.52
C TYR A 90 12.61 9.64 22.81
N ASP A 91 12.37 9.16 24.03
CA ASP A 91 12.76 7.82 24.44
C ASP A 91 11.59 7.03 25.03
N HIS A 92 11.91 5.83 25.48
CA HIS A 92 10.98 4.88 26.09
C HIS A 92 10.31 5.36 27.38
N THR A 93 10.73 6.49 27.95
CA THR A 93 10.09 7.10 29.13
C THR A 93 8.91 8.01 28.77
N CYS A 94 8.73 8.32 27.48
CA CYS A 94 7.60 9.07 26.94
C CYS A 94 6.28 8.37 27.26
N LYS A 95 5.38 9.07 27.98
CA LYS A 95 4.14 8.50 28.54
C LYS A 95 3.06 8.30 27.47
N GLU A 96 3.22 9.01 26.36
CA GLU A 96 2.35 9.02 25.21
C GLU A 96 2.56 7.78 24.33
N ILE A 97 3.69 7.07 24.48
CA ILE A 97 3.92 5.80 23.79
C ILE A 97 2.99 4.74 24.36
N PHE A 98 2.14 4.16 23.50
CA PHE A 98 1.34 3.00 23.86
C PHE A 98 2.25 1.83 24.30
N LYS A 99 1.91 1.18 25.42
CA LYS A 99 2.77 0.15 26.03
C LYS A 99 3.17 -0.96 25.07
N GLY A 100 2.27 -1.41 24.20
CA GLY A 100 2.57 -2.45 23.21
C GLY A 100 3.50 -2.01 22.06
N TRP A 101 3.77 -0.72 21.92
CA TRP A 101 4.69 -0.18 20.90
C TRP A 101 6.02 0.27 21.51
N ASN A 102 6.13 0.30 22.84
CA ASN A 102 7.35 0.68 23.55
C ASN A 102 8.33 -0.49 23.65
N CYS A 103 8.97 -0.84 22.53
CA CYS A 103 9.81 -2.02 22.42
C CYS A 103 11.06 -1.98 23.31
N ILE A 104 11.59 -0.79 23.59
CA ILE A 104 12.72 -0.62 24.51
C ILE A 104 12.27 -0.92 25.95
N ALA A 105 11.15 -0.35 26.41
CA ALA A 105 10.63 -0.65 27.75
C ALA A 105 10.17 -2.11 27.91
N SER A 106 9.72 -2.74 26.81
CA SER A 106 9.36 -4.15 26.76
C SER A 106 10.57 -5.10 26.60
N ASN A 107 11.81 -4.59 26.68
CA ASN A 107 13.04 -5.38 26.56
C ASN A 107 13.16 -6.18 25.24
N LYS A 108 12.67 -5.65 24.12
CA LYS A 108 12.94 -6.24 22.79
C LYS A 108 14.44 -6.16 22.53
N SER A 109 15.06 -7.28 22.14
CA SER A 109 16.52 -7.42 22.04
C SER A 109 17.20 -6.40 21.12
N ASN A 110 16.59 -6.04 19.99
CA ASN A 110 17.08 -5.00 19.07
C ASN A 110 16.41 -3.63 19.26
N GLY A 111 15.65 -3.41 20.35
CA GLY A 111 14.87 -2.18 20.54
C GLY A 111 15.69 -0.89 20.44
N LEU A 112 16.92 -0.91 20.96
CA LEU A 112 17.88 0.20 20.88
C LEU A 112 18.56 0.33 19.51
N ASP A 113 18.55 -0.72 18.70
CA ASP A 113 19.16 -0.71 17.36
C ASP A 113 18.20 -0.20 16.28
N ILE A 114 16.89 -0.29 16.51
CA ILE A 114 15.86 0.17 15.56
C ILE A 114 16.07 1.64 15.16
N ILE A 115 16.45 2.51 16.11
CA ILE A 115 16.67 3.95 15.90
C ILE A 115 17.95 4.30 15.16
N LYS A 116 18.89 3.35 15.04
CA LYS A 116 20.18 3.57 14.36
C LYS A 116 20.07 3.47 12.85
N TRP A 117 18.93 3.02 12.34
CA TRP A 117 18.65 2.95 10.92
C TRP A 117 18.03 4.25 10.43
N HIS A 118 18.52 4.78 9.32
CA HIS A 118 17.95 5.93 8.64
C HIS A 118 17.76 5.67 7.16
N TRP A 119 16.69 6.23 6.59
CA TRP A 119 16.39 6.10 5.18
C TRP A 119 17.22 7.10 4.37
N LYS A 120 17.91 6.61 3.34
CA LYS A 120 18.70 7.41 2.41
C LYS A 120 18.11 7.27 1.00
N PRO A 121 17.35 8.26 0.53
CA PRO A 121 16.89 8.30 -0.86
C PRO A 121 18.06 8.30 -1.84
N LYS A 122 17.83 7.84 -3.07
CA LYS A 122 18.84 7.93 -4.13
C LYS A 122 19.02 9.38 -4.56
N GLY A 123 20.27 9.83 -4.60
CA GLY A 123 20.63 11.14 -5.13
C GLY A 123 20.30 12.34 -4.24
N CYS A 124 19.73 12.16 -3.05
CA CYS A 124 19.47 13.27 -2.12
C CYS A 124 19.55 12.85 -0.64
N ASP A 125 19.32 13.81 0.25
CA ASP A 125 19.18 13.59 1.68
C ASP A 125 17.72 13.72 2.10
N LEU A 126 17.29 12.91 3.07
CA LEU A 126 16.04 13.12 3.80
C LEU A 126 16.37 13.86 5.10
N PRO A 127 16.02 15.14 5.24
CA PRO A 127 16.27 15.89 6.47
C PRO A 127 15.48 15.31 7.63
N ARG A 128 16.13 15.22 8.80
CA ARG A 128 15.46 14.83 10.05
C ARG A 128 14.45 15.90 10.48
N PHE A 129 13.37 15.44 11.08
CA PHE A 129 12.34 16.26 11.67
C PHE A 129 12.89 17.09 12.83
N ASP A 130 12.80 18.41 12.67
CA ASP A 130 13.04 19.37 13.75
C ASP A 130 11.69 19.82 14.32
N PRO A 131 11.30 19.35 15.52
CA PRO A 131 10.00 19.67 16.10
C PRO A 131 9.86 21.15 16.46
N VAL A 132 10.95 21.82 16.85
CA VAL A 132 10.91 23.25 17.22
C VAL A 132 10.66 24.09 15.98
N ARG A 133 11.44 23.85 14.92
CA ARG A 133 11.27 24.56 13.65
C ARG A 133 9.90 24.29 13.02
N PHE A 134 9.37 23.07 13.17
CA PHE A 134 8.02 22.75 12.73
C PHE A 134 6.96 23.56 13.47
N LEU A 135 6.99 23.58 14.81
CA LEU A 135 6.04 24.35 15.61
C LEU A 135 6.12 25.86 15.34
N GLU A 136 7.31 26.38 15.05
CA GLU A 136 7.49 27.77 14.65
C GLU A 136 6.87 28.06 13.28
N ARG A 137 7.16 27.22 12.28
CA ARG A 137 6.73 27.42 10.89
C ARG A 137 5.23 27.18 10.70
N PHE A 138 4.66 26.20 11.41
CA PHE A 138 3.26 25.78 11.29
C PHE A 138 2.42 26.25 12.48
N ARG A 139 2.78 27.38 13.08
CA ARG A 139 1.98 28.03 14.12
C ARG A 139 0.57 28.31 13.59
N ASN A 140 -0.44 28.06 14.43
CA ASN A 140 -1.86 28.24 14.10
C ASN A 140 -2.34 27.42 12.89
N THR A 141 -1.66 26.30 12.60
CA THR A 141 -2.05 25.36 11.56
C THR A 141 -2.62 24.11 12.24
N ASN A 142 -3.82 23.68 11.83
CA ASN A 142 -4.44 22.46 12.33
C ASN A 142 -4.11 21.28 11.40
N VAL A 143 -3.56 20.21 11.96
CA VAL A 143 -3.18 18.99 11.22
C VAL A 143 -3.96 17.82 11.81
N GLU A 144 -4.58 17.00 10.94
CA GLU A 144 -5.30 15.80 11.36
C GLU A 144 -4.90 14.59 10.51
N ALA A 145 -4.71 13.45 11.16
CA ALA A 145 -4.48 12.16 10.51
C ALA A 145 -5.76 11.32 10.56
N CYS A 146 -6.36 11.10 9.41
CA CYS A 146 -7.62 10.38 9.26
C CYS A 146 -7.36 8.93 8.81
N PHE A 147 -7.68 7.97 9.67
CA PHE A 147 -7.70 6.56 9.27
C PHE A 147 -8.95 6.28 8.41
N THR A 148 -8.86 5.22 7.59
CA THR A 148 -9.81 4.83 6.53
C THR A 148 -11.23 5.36 6.67
N PRO A 149 -11.83 5.87 5.58
CA PRO A 149 -12.67 7.04 5.69
C PRO A 149 -14.16 6.72 5.88
N ILE A 150 -14.59 5.47 5.85
CA ILE A 150 -16.02 5.18 5.69
C ILE A 150 -16.60 4.60 6.97
N SER A 151 -17.81 5.04 7.29
CA SER A 151 -18.63 4.48 8.37
C SER A 151 -18.80 2.98 8.15
N CYS A 152 -17.92 2.17 8.75
CA CYS A 152 -18.13 0.76 8.94
C CYS A 152 -19.02 0.61 10.17
N ARG A 153 -20.33 0.87 10.01
CA ARG A 153 -21.28 0.68 11.11
C ARG A 153 -21.53 -0.82 11.27
N TRP A 154 -21.09 -1.36 12.39
CA TRP A 154 -21.47 -2.71 12.81
C TRP A 154 -22.95 -2.74 13.22
N SER A 155 -23.73 -3.63 12.63
CA SER A 155 -24.94 -4.18 13.25
C SER A 155 -25.30 -5.46 12.51
N ALA A 156 -25.15 -6.61 13.16
CA ALA A 156 -26.05 -7.72 12.89
C ALA A 156 -27.38 -7.35 13.55
N ASP A 157 -28.46 -7.24 12.78
CA ASP A 157 -29.79 -7.09 13.38
C ASP A 157 -30.36 -8.49 13.63
N ALA A 158 -30.51 -8.85 14.91
CA ALA A 158 -31.13 -10.12 15.28
C ALA A 158 -32.60 -10.25 14.81
N ASN A 159 -33.22 -9.15 14.35
CA ASN A 159 -34.61 -9.07 13.93
C ASN A 159 -34.83 -9.12 12.40
N GLY A 160 -33.77 -9.24 11.61
CA GLY A 160 -33.86 -9.27 10.15
C GLY A 160 -33.98 -7.87 9.52
N GLY A 161 -32.94 -7.46 8.79
CA GLY A 161 -32.87 -6.28 7.96
C GLY A 161 -32.71 -6.58 6.47
N THR A 162 -32.28 -5.57 5.71
CA THR A 162 -32.07 -5.67 4.25
C THR A 162 -31.10 -6.79 3.87
N LEU A 163 -30.15 -7.16 4.74
CA LEU A 163 -29.14 -8.18 4.47
C LEU A 163 -29.71 -9.60 4.49
N GLU A 164 -30.63 -9.86 5.42
CA GLU A 164 -31.32 -11.13 5.59
C GLU A 164 -32.27 -11.38 4.42
N SER A 165 -32.88 -10.32 3.88
CA SER A 165 -33.68 -10.40 2.64
C SER A 165 -32.86 -10.82 1.41
N LEU A 166 -31.53 -10.60 1.44
CA LEU A 166 -30.60 -11.01 0.39
C LEU A 166 -29.95 -12.38 0.65
N GLY A 167 -30.34 -13.06 1.74
CA GLY A 167 -29.84 -14.39 2.09
C GLY A 167 -28.56 -14.40 2.93
N TYR A 168 -28.07 -13.24 3.38
CA TYR A 168 -26.93 -13.16 4.29
C TYR A 168 -27.40 -13.32 5.74
N LYS A 169 -26.75 -14.21 6.49
CA LYS A 169 -27.03 -14.40 7.93
C LYS A 169 -26.24 -13.44 8.82
N GLU A 170 -25.04 -13.08 8.37
CA GLU A 170 -24.12 -12.16 9.03
C GLU A 170 -23.34 -11.40 7.93
N GLY A 171 -22.84 -10.20 8.21
CA GLY A 171 -22.08 -9.40 7.25
C GLY A 171 -21.71 -8.02 7.78
N PHE A 172 -20.79 -7.33 7.08
CA PHE A 172 -20.30 -6.01 7.46
C PHE A 172 -20.77 -4.96 6.47
N ARG A 173 -21.60 -4.03 6.94
CA ARG A 173 -22.06 -2.89 6.13
C ARG A 173 -20.93 -1.87 5.92
N VAL A 174 -20.73 -1.49 4.66
CA VAL A 174 -19.81 -0.44 4.23
C VAL A 174 -20.56 0.54 3.33
N ASP A 175 -20.89 1.73 3.83
CA ASP A 175 -21.58 2.77 3.06
C ASP A 175 -20.58 3.58 2.23
N VAL A 176 -20.40 3.25 0.94
CA VAL A 176 -19.30 3.78 0.12
C VAL A 176 -19.35 5.31 -0.06
N ASP A 177 -20.50 5.93 0.14
CA ASP A 177 -20.77 7.34 -0.06
C ASP A 177 -20.94 8.15 1.24
N ILE A 178 -20.81 7.52 2.41
CA ILE A 178 -20.98 8.16 3.72
C ILE A 178 -19.64 8.24 4.46
N PRO A 179 -19.07 9.44 4.68
CA PRO A 179 -17.85 9.60 5.46
C PRO A 179 -18.09 9.22 6.92
N ASP A 180 -17.09 8.63 7.56
CA ASP A 180 -17.14 8.31 8.98
C ASP A 180 -17.22 9.58 9.84
N GLY A 181 -18.09 9.56 10.85
CA GLY A 181 -18.34 10.73 11.69
C GLY A 181 -17.13 11.20 12.49
N THR A 182 -16.11 10.35 12.70
CA THR A 182 -14.87 10.73 13.40
C THR A 182 -14.05 11.77 12.65
N TRP A 183 -14.18 11.86 11.32
CA TRP A 183 -13.39 12.80 10.51
C TRP A 183 -14.21 13.56 9.47
N ALA A 184 -15.52 13.31 9.30
CA ALA A 184 -16.34 13.94 8.26
C ALA A 184 -16.27 15.49 8.24
N GLU A 185 -16.12 16.15 9.39
CA GLU A 185 -15.98 17.60 9.47
C GLU A 185 -14.53 18.11 9.31
N ALA A 186 -13.54 17.21 9.35
CA ALA A 186 -12.13 17.54 9.31
C ALA A 186 -11.72 18.35 8.06
N PRO A 187 -12.23 18.09 6.83
CA PRO A 187 -11.89 18.90 5.65
C PRO A 187 -12.24 20.38 5.77
N SER A 188 -13.27 20.70 6.54
CA SER A 188 -13.66 22.09 6.77
C SER A 188 -12.83 22.76 7.88
N PHE A 189 -12.32 21.99 8.86
CA PHE A 189 -11.68 22.51 10.07
C PHE A 189 -10.13 22.38 10.13
N HIS A 190 -9.50 21.53 9.32
CA HIS A 190 -8.05 21.38 9.31
C HIS A 190 -7.39 21.99 8.08
N ASP A 191 -6.16 22.50 8.26
CA ASP A 191 -5.34 23.06 7.18
C ASP A 191 -4.65 21.95 6.40
N ILE A 192 -4.29 20.88 7.09
CA ILE A 192 -3.56 19.74 6.55
C ILE A 192 -4.27 18.47 6.99
N LEU A 193 -4.64 17.63 6.02
CA LEU A 193 -5.20 16.31 6.26
C LEU A 193 -4.27 15.23 5.73
N ILE A 194 -4.08 14.17 6.52
CA ILE A 194 -3.31 13.00 6.13
C ILE A 194 -4.22 11.79 6.22
N PHE A 195 -4.60 11.24 5.08
CA PHE A 195 -5.42 10.05 5.01
C PHE A 195 -4.57 8.79 4.88
N ASN A 196 -5.04 7.69 5.44
CA ASN A 196 -4.53 6.37 5.13
C ASN A 196 -5.67 5.34 5.12
N THR A 197 -5.33 4.11 4.77
CA THR A 197 -6.27 2.99 4.78
C THR A 197 -5.78 1.85 5.66
N GLY A 198 -6.68 0.95 6.06
CA GLY A 198 -6.39 -0.15 6.99
C GLY A 198 -5.93 -1.43 6.30
N HIS A 199 -5.43 -2.41 7.08
CA HIS A 199 -4.95 -3.70 6.57
C HIS A 199 -6.05 -4.69 6.17
N TRP A 200 -7.32 -4.32 6.35
CA TRP A 200 -8.42 -5.28 6.42
C TRP A 200 -9.08 -5.58 5.07
N TRP A 201 -8.75 -4.85 4.00
CA TRP A 201 -9.31 -5.04 2.66
C TRP A 201 -9.08 -6.45 2.08
N TRP A 202 -7.99 -7.10 2.47
CA TRP A 202 -7.62 -8.45 2.06
C TRP A 202 -7.36 -9.34 3.29
N ALA A 203 -8.19 -9.21 4.32
CA ALA A 203 -8.09 -10.04 5.53
C ALA A 203 -9.28 -11.01 5.64
N PRO A 204 -9.20 -12.22 5.05
CA PRO A 204 -10.23 -13.26 5.20
C PRO A 204 -10.51 -13.63 6.66
N SER A 205 -9.49 -13.52 7.52
CA SER A 205 -9.61 -13.71 8.98
C SER A 205 -10.56 -12.72 9.65
N LYS A 206 -10.85 -11.58 9.00
CA LYS A 206 -11.81 -10.58 9.47
C LYS A 206 -13.10 -10.58 8.66
N PHE A 207 -13.01 -10.75 7.34
CA PHE A 207 -14.15 -10.75 6.44
C PHE A 207 -14.19 -12.07 5.66
N ASP A 208 -14.87 -13.07 6.23
CA ASP A 208 -15.07 -14.33 5.55
C ASP A 208 -16.02 -14.08 4.36
N PRO A 209 -15.61 -14.37 3.12
CA PRO A 209 -16.40 -14.04 1.93
C PRO A 209 -17.74 -14.78 1.85
N VAL A 210 -17.93 -15.83 2.66
CA VAL A 210 -19.15 -16.66 2.70
C VAL A 210 -19.93 -16.42 3.98
N LYS A 211 -19.27 -16.44 5.14
CA LYS A 211 -19.94 -16.36 6.45
C LYS A 211 -20.25 -14.93 6.86
N SER A 212 -19.32 -14.01 6.65
CA SER A 212 -19.40 -12.63 7.14
C SER A 212 -18.75 -11.64 6.15
N PRO A 213 -19.28 -11.53 4.92
CA PRO A 213 -18.68 -10.71 3.87
C PRO A 213 -18.80 -9.21 4.15
N MET A 214 -17.98 -8.43 3.45
CA MET A 214 -18.23 -6.98 3.31
C MET A 214 -19.36 -6.75 2.31
N LEU A 215 -20.35 -5.98 2.73
CA LEU A 215 -21.55 -5.68 1.98
C LEU A 215 -21.61 -4.16 1.78
N PHE A 216 -21.48 -3.76 0.53
CA PHE A 216 -21.36 -2.36 0.14
C PHE A 216 -22.73 -1.75 -0.13
N PHE A 217 -22.91 -0.52 0.32
CA PHE A 217 -24.13 0.27 0.15
C PHE A 217 -23.80 1.60 -0.50
N GLU A 218 -24.71 2.09 -1.33
CA GLU A 218 -24.67 3.44 -1.91
C GLU A 218 -26.07 4.05 -1.82
N ASN A 219 -26.18 5.30 -1.37
CA ASN A 219 -27.46 5.98 -1.12
C ASN A 219 -28.41 5.15 -0.20
N GLY A 220 -27.83 4.42 0.75
CA GLY A 220 -28.57 3.55 1.68
C GLY A 220 -29.11 2.25 1.07
N LEU A 221 -28.83 1.97 -0.21
CA LEU A 221 -29.24 0.74 -0.90
C LEU A 221 -28.04 -0.21 -1.06
N PRO A 222 -28.24 -1.54 -0.92
CA PRO A 222 -27.17 -2.51 -1.13
C PRO A 222 -26.77 -2.58 -2.61
N LEU A 223 -25.46 -2.67 -2.86
CA LEU A 223 -24.92 -2.90 -4.20
C LEU A 223 -25.01 -4.38 -4.55
N ILE A 224 -25.77 -4.71 -5.61
CA ILE A 224 -26.09 -6.08 -6.04
C ILE A 224 -25.63 -6.28 -7.50
N PRO A 225 -24.90 -7.38 -7.83
CA PRO A 225 -24.42 -8.42 -6.92
C PRO A 225 -23.38 -7.88 -5.92
N ALA A 226 -23.19 -8.59 -4.80
CA ALA A 226 -22.24 -8.18 -3.78
C ALA A 226 -20.83 -8.02 -4.38
N LEU A 227 -20.21 -6.88 -4.10
CA LEU A 227 -18.93 -6.52 -4.67
C LEU A 227 -17.79 -7.21 -3.92
N PRO A 228 -16.74 -7.68 -4.63
CA PRO A 228 -15.54 -8.14 -3.96
C PRO A 228 -14.79 -6.94 -3.34
N PRO A 229 -13.95 -7.18 -2.30
CA PRO A 229 -13.27 -6.12 -1.55
C PRO A 229 -12.51 -5.09 -2.39
N HIS A 230 -11.86 -5.53 -3.47
CA HIS A 230 -11.07 -4.66 -4.34
C HIS A 230 -11.91 -3.65 -5.13
N VAL A 231 -13.09 -4.06 -5.60
CA VAL A 231 -14.05 -3.16 -6.27
C VAL A 231 -14.68 -2.22 -5.25
N GLY A 232 -14.98 -2.74 -4.06
CA GLY A 232 -15.43 -1.91 -2.93
C GLY A 232 -14.42 -0.82 -2.57
N LEU A 233 -13.13 -1.17 -2.48
CA LEU A 233 -12.05 -0.21 -2.22
C LEU A 233 -11.99 0.89 -3.30
N ASP A 234 -12.10 0.53 -4.58
CA ASP A 234 -12.14 1.50 -5.69
C ASP A 234 -13.30 2.51 -5.51
N LEU A 235 -14.49 2.05 -5.12
CA LEU A 235 -15.63 2.92 -4.84
C LEU A 235 -15.39 3.80 -3.60
N VAL A 236 -14.94 3.20 -2.50
CA VAL A 236 -14.63 3.92 -1.25
C VAL A 236 -13.65 5.07 -1.50
N LEU A 237 -12.55 4.79 -2.21
CA LEU A 237 -11.55 5.82 -2.53
C LEU A 237 -12.15 6.91 -3.42
N LYS A 238 -12.90 6.53 -4.47
CA LYS A 238 -13.54 7.49 -5.37
C LYS A 238 -14.47 8.47 -4.64
N HIS A 239 -15.37 7.95 -3.79
CA HIS A 239 -16.31 8.79 -3.05
C HIS A 239 -15.61 9.64 -1.99
N MET A 240 -14.63 9.08 -1.28
CA MET A 240 -13.87 9.83 -0.28
C MET A 240 -13.10 10.99 -0.92
N ILE A 241 -12.35 10.73 -1.99
CA ILE A 241 -11.56 11.76 -2.68
C ILE A 241 -12.49 12.89 -3.13
N SER A 242 -13.61 12.55 -3.79
CA SER A 242 -14.60 13.54 -4.23
C SER A 242 -15.26 14.30 -3.07
N PHE A 243 -15.48 13.66 -1.92
CA PHE A 243 -16.00 14.32 -0.72
C PHE A 243 -14.99 15.33 -0.16
N VAL A 244 -13.75 14.89 0.02
CA VAL A 244 -12.68 15.73 0.59
C VAL A 244 -12.39 16.91 -0.32
N GLU A 245 -12.22 16.71 -1.63
CA GLU A 245 -11.95 17.79 -2.58
C GLU A 245 -13.03 18.87 -2.58
N ARG A 246 -14.32 18.47 -2.49
CA ARG A 246 -15.44 19.42 -2.44
C ARG A 246 -15.57 20.15 -1.12
N ARG A 247 -15.20 19.52 -0.01
CA ARG A 247 -15.42 20.06 1.34
C ARG A 247 -14.19 20.75 1.93
N MET A 248 -13.00 20.46 1.40
CA MET A 248 -11.75 21.04 1.88
C MET A 248 -11.79 22.55 1.75
N ARG A 249 -11.31 23.24 2.78
CA ARG A 249 -11.10 24.69 2.72
C ARG A 249 -10.18 25.08 1.55
N THR A 250 -10.32 26.31 1.06
CA THR A 250 -9.37 26.88 0.10
C THR A 250 -7.95 26.88 0.67
N GLY A 251 -6.99 26.38 -0.12
CA GLY A 251 -5.59 26.28 0.29
C GLY A 251 -5.26 25.14 1.26
N GLY A 252 -6.24 24.28 1.58
CA GLY A 252 -6.02 23.08 2.39
C GLY A 252 -5.13 22.07 1.68
N ILE A 253 -4.18 21.49 2.41
CA ILE A 253 -3.24 20.49 1.89
C ILE A 253 -3.74 19.10 2.26
N LYS A 254 -3.76 18.20 1.28
CA LYS A 254 -4.28 16.85 1.43
C LYS A 254 -3.20 15.84 1.09
N PHE A 255 -2.92 14.94 2.01
CA PHE A 255 -2.02 13.82 1.82
C PHE A 255 -2.80 12.52 1.85
N PHE A 256 -2.35 11.56 1.04
CA PHE A 256 -2.71 10.16 1.21
C PHE A 256 -1.42 9.35 1.43
N ARG A 257 -1.29 8.78 2.62
CA ARG A 257 -0.19 7.89 2.98
C ARG A 257 -0.44 6.51 2.41
N THR A 258 0.54 5.99 1.69
CA THR A 258 0.51 4.63 1.17
C THR A 258 0.44 3.60 2.30
N GLN A 259 0.10 2.37 1.95
CA GLN A 259 -0.15 1.30 2.91
C GLN A 259 1.10 1.01 3.76
N SER A 260 0.93 1.03 5.09
CA SER A 260 1.94 0.49 6.01
C SER A 260 2.00 -1.03 5.78
N PRO A 261 3.17 -1.63 5.54
CA PRO A 261 3.28 -3.07 5.45
C PRO A 261 3.09 -3.73 6.81
N ARG A 262 2.65 -4.98 6.75
CA ARG A 262 2.79 -5.99 7.81
C ARG A 262 3.83 -7.03 7.35
N HIS A 263 4.48 -7.73 8.28
CA HIS A 263 5.57 -8.67 7.96
C HIS A 263 5.31 -10.06 8.55
N PHE A 264 4.19 -10.68 8.21
CA PHE A 264 3.90 -12.03 8.66
C PHE A 264 4.67 -13.07 7.82
N GLU A 265 5.24 -14.04 8.52
CA GLU A 265 5.83 -15.26 7.97
C GLU A 265 5.18 -16.50 8.56
N GLY A 266 5.09 -17.58 7.78
CA GLY A 266 4.51 -18.84 8.24
C GLY A 266 2.98 -18.86 8.33
N GLY A 267 2.29 -17.81 7.89
CA GLY A 267 0.83 -17.69 7.89
C GLY A 267 0.37 -16.31 8.36
N ASP A 268 -0.93 -16.08 8.39
CA ASP A 268 -1.53 -14.87 8.97
C ASP A 268 -1.49 -14.86 10.51
N TRP A 269 -1.86 -13.72 11.10
CA TRP A 269 -1.93 -13.52 12.56
C TRP A 269 -2.77 -14.58 13.31
N ASP A 270 -3.78 -15.15 12.66
CA ASP A 270 -4.69 -16.19 13.21
C ASP A 270 -4.26 -17.62 12.84
N GLN A 271 -3.21 -17.76 12.03
CA GLN A 271 -2.68 -19.04 11.54
C GLN A 271 -1.31 -19.38 12.15
N GLY A 272 -0.84 -18.60 13.12
CA GLY A 272 0.46 -18.78 13.75
C GLY A 272 1.59 -18.00 13.08
N GLY A 273 1.26 -16.98 12.28
CA GLY A 273 2.24 -16.09 11.68
C GLY A 273 3.09 -15.33 12.70
N PHE A 274 4.36 -15.08 12.36
CA PHE A 274 5.33 -14.42 13.24
C PHE A 274 6.21 -13.40 12.48
N CYS A 275 6.98 -12.60 13.22
CA CYS A 275 7.88 -11.56 12.68
C CYS A 275 9.05 -11.24 13.61
N GLN A 276 9.83 -12.24 14.00
CA GLN A 276 10.89 -12.10 15.01
C GLN A 276 12.23 -11.63 14.43
N HIS A 277 12.18 -10.69 13.47
CA HIS A 277 13.36 -10.12 12.85
C HIS A 277 14.10 -9.19 13.80
N LEU A 278 15.43 -9.23 13.70
CA LEU A 278 16.33 -8.35 14.45
C LEU A 278 17.09 -7.36 13.56
N GLN A 279 17.06 -7.57 12.25
CA GLN A 279 17.72 -6.75 11.23
C GLN A 279 16.76 -6.51 10.06
N PRO A 280 16.92 -5.40 9.31
CA PRO A 280 16.15 -5.17 8.10
C PRO A 280 16.27 -6.33 7.11
N LEU A 281 15.20 -6.57 6.36
CA LEU A 281 15.17 -7.58 5.31
C LEU A 281 16.14 -7.23 4.18
N LEU A 282 16.66 -8.27 3.53
CA LEU A 282 17.36 -8.13 2.26
C LEU A 282 16.36 -7.88 1.12
N PRO A 283 16.77 -7.23 0.02
CA PRO A 283 15.89 -6.98 -1.13
C PRO A 283 15.19 -8.24 -1.65
N GLU A 284 15.86 -9.38 -1.65
CA GLU A 284 15.28 -10.65 -2.12
C GLU A 284 14.16 -11.12 -1.19
N GLN A 285 14.34 -11.00 0.14
CA GLN A 285 13.32 -11.35 1.13
C GLN A 285 12.11 -10.41 1.05
N VAL A 286 12.33 -9.14 0.72
CA VAL A 286 11.24 -8.20 0.46
C VAL A 286 10.41 -8.68 -0.74
N GLU A 287 11.04 -9.08 -1.83
CA GLU A 287 10.29 -9.59 -2.99
C GLU A 287 9.61 -10.94 -2.72
N GLU A 288 10.18 -11.80 -1.87
CA GLU A 288 9.50 -13.03 -1.42
C GLU A 288 8.21 -12.73 -0.64
N LEU A 289 8.22 -11.74 0.25
CA LEU A 289 7.09 -11.43 1.12
C LEU A 289 6.02 -10.55 0.47
N PHE A 290 6.39 -9.67 -0.46
CA PHE A 290 5.50 -8.63 -0.98
C PHE A 290 5.21 -8.71 -2.48
N SER A 291 5.93 -9.53 -3.26
CA SER A 291 5.72 -9.60 -4.70
C SER A 291 4.32 -10.12 -5.07
N LEU A 292 3.71 -9.44 -6.05
CA LEU A 292 2.46 -9.83 -6.66
C LEU A 292 2.60 -11.10 -7.51
N GLU A 293 3.77 -11.31 -8.10
CA GLU A 293 4.03 -12.47 -8.97
C GLU A 293 4.12 -13.76 -8.16
N ASN A 294 4.65 -13.68 -6.94
CA ASN A 294 4.85 -14.81 -6.05
C ASN A 294 3.68 -15.03 -5.07
N ASN A 295 2.68 -14.14 -5.09
CA ASN A 295 1.58 -14.10 -4.12
C ASN A 295 2.10 -14.19 -2.66
N GLY A 296 3.07 -13.33 -2.34
CA GLY A 296 3.72 -13.30 -1.03
C GLY A 296 2.73 -13.08 0.11
N THR A 297 3.08 -13.51 1.33
CA THR A 297 2.18 -13.47 2.49
C THR A 297 1.64 -12.06 2.81
N ASN A 298 2.40 -11.01 2.45
CA ASN A 298 2.10 -9.62 2.74
C ASN A 298 1.78 -8.80 1.47
N VAL A 299 1.41 -9.50 0.38
CA VAL A 299 1.14 -8.92 -0.95
C VAL A 299 0.03 -7.87 -0.96
N GLU A 300 -0.90 -7.93 0.00
CA GLU A 300 -2.01 -6.98 0.06
C GLU A 300 -1.54 -5.54 0.15
N THR A 301 -0.36 -5.32 0.74
CA THR A 301 0.21 -3.99 0.86
C THR A 301 0.42 -3.34 -0.50
N ARG A 302 0.97 -4.09 -1.47
CA ARG A 302 1.18 -3.60 -2.84
C ARG A 302 -0.14 -3.54 -3.63
N LEU A 303 -1.05 -4.49 -3.44
CA LEU A 303 -2.38 -4.47 -4.06
C LEU A 303 -3.18 -3.22 -3.67
N VAL A 304 -3.26 -2.90 -2.37
CA VAL A 304 -3.96 -1.70 -1.88
C VAL A 304 -3.35 -0.44 -2.50
N ASN A 305 -2.03 -0.37 -2.63
CA ASN A 305 -1.38 0.78 -3.25
C ASN A 305 -1.69 0.89 -4.75
N GLN A 306 -1.83 -0.22 -5.50
CA GLN A 306 -2.26 -0.15 -6.91
C GLN A 306 -3.64 0.52 -7.06
N HIS A 307 -4.59 0.16 -6.19
CA HIS A 307 -5.91 0.80 -6.15
C HIS A 307 -5.81 2.27 -5.74
N LEU A 308 -4.94 2.57 -4.76
CA LEU A 308 -4.70 3.94 -4.31
C LEU A 308 -4.15 4.85 -5.42
N TYR A 309 -3.08 4.45 -6.11
CA TYR A 309 -2.48 5.25 -7.18
C TYR A 309 -3.48 5.51 -8.31
N LYS A 310 -4.27 4.48 -8.67
CA LYS A 310 -5.33 4.60 -9.67
C LYS A 310 -6.40 5.61 -9.24
N ALA A 311 -6.84 5.55 -7.99
CA ALA A 311 -7.90 6.44 -7.48
C ALA A 311 -7.44 7.90 -7.34
N LEU A 312 -6.17 8.12 -6.98
CA LEU A 312 -5.60 9.46 -6.81
C LEU A 312 -5.17 10.10 -8.13
N GLN A 313 -5.18 9.36 -9.25
CA GLN A 313 -4.81 9.90 -10.55
C GLN A 313 -5.73 11.06 -10.94
N GLY A 314 -5.14 12.26 -11.11
CA GLY A 314 -5.88 13.47 -11.44
C GLY A 314 -6.56 14.17 -10.25
N SER A 315 -6.41 13.63 -9.03
CA SER A 315 -6.80 14.32 -7.80
C SER A 315 -5.77 15.36 -7.38
N ASP A 316 -6.13 16.23 -6.44
CA ASP A 316 -5.23 17.22 -5.85
C ASP A 316 -4.51 16.76 -4.57
N PHE A 317 -4.56 15.45 -4.29
CA PHE A 317 -3.86 14.84 -3.17
C PHE A 317 -2.37 14.65 -3.44
N HIS A 318 -1.56 14.88 -2.42
CA HIS A 318 -0.15 14.50 -2.39
C HIS A 318 0.02 13.09 -1.84
N ILE A 319 0.79 12.25 -2.51
CA ILE A 319 1.04 10.89 -2.04
C ILE A 319 2.25 10.90 -1.10
N LEU A 320 2.08 10.31 0.08
CA LEU A 320 3.15 10.09 1.05
C LEU A 320 3.59 8.63 0.98
N GLU A 321 4.63 8.37 0.17
CA GLU A 321 5.10 7.01 -0.16
C GLU A 321 6.00 6.42 0.93
N ILE A 322 5.39 5.75 1.90
CA ILE A 322 6.10 5.08 3.00
C ILE A 322 6.30 3.58 2.77
N THR A 323 5.62 2.99 1.78
CA THR A 323 5.50 1.53 1.67
C THR A 323 6.85 0.90 1.47
N ARG A 324 7.57 1.30 0.41
CA ARG A 324 8.81 0.66 -0.01
C ARG A 324 9.88 0.70 1.08
N MET A 325 10.10 1.86 1.72
CA MET A 325 11.03 1.94 2.85
C MET A 325 10.60 1.03 4.01
N SER A 326 9.30 0.90 4.25
CA SER A 326 8.79 0.12 5.39
C SER A 326 8.84 -1.39 5.12
N GLU A 327 8.78 -1.85 3.86
CA GLU A 327 8.89 -3.27 3.49
C GLU A 327 10.21 -3.91 3.93
N PHE A 328 11.26 -3.10 4.13
CA PHE A 328 12.54 -3.60 4.65
C PHE A 328 12.54 -3.77 6.17
N ARG A 329 11.58 -3.18 6.89
CA ARG A 329 11.69 -2.94 8.34
C ARG A 329 10.96 -3.96 9.20
N ALA A 330 10.98 -5.23 8.80
CA ALA A 330 10.44 -6.32 9.63
C ALA A 330 11.00 -6.33 11.06
N ASP A 331 12.25 -5.86 11.25
CA ASP A 331 12.95 -5.74 12.53
C ASP A 331 12.30 -4.77 13.53
N ALA A 332 11.52 -3.82 13.01
CA ALA A 332 10.96 -2.71 13.76
C ALA A 332 9.51 -2.94 14.23
N HIS A 333 8.98 -4.15 14.07
CA HIS A 333 7.72 -4.57 14.66
C HIS A 333 7.89 -4.95 16.15
N PRO A 334 6.91 -4.71 17.03
CA PRO A 334 6.97 -5.19 18.40
C PRO A 334 7.09 -6.72 18.50
N SER A 335 6.48 -7.48 17.58
CA SER A 335 6.47 -8.94 17.61
C SER A 335 5.99 -9.41 18.99
N THR A 336 6.72 -10.28 19.68
CA THR A 336 6.39 -10.81 21.01
C THR A 336 6.44 -9.75 22.11
N ALA A 337 7.16 -8.64 21.91
CA ALA A 337 7.25 -7.53 22.86
C ALA A 337 5.98 -6.66 22.90
N GLY A 338 5.02 -6.90 21.98
CA GLY A 338 3.77 -6.16 21.90
C GLY A 338 2.76 -6.48 23.01
N GLY A 339 3.01 -7.50 23.83
CA GLY A 339 2.14 -7.89 24.95
C GLY A 339 0.83 -8.58 24.53
N LYS A 340 0.74 -9.03 23.28
CA LYS A 340 -0.39 -9.81 22.74
C LYS A 340 -0.10 -11.31 22.85
N LYS A 341 -1.14 -12.13 22.65
CA LYS A 341 -1.02 -13.61 22.60
C LYS A 341 -0.35 -14.12 21.32
N HIS A 342 -0.28 -13.28 20.30
CA HIS A 342 0.34 -13.51 19.01
C HIS A 342 1.35 -12.39 18.74
N ASP A 343 2.28 -12.61 17.81
CA ASP A 343 3.25 -11.61 17.40
C ASP A 343 2.54 -10.39 16.77
N ASP A 344 2.89 -9.19 17.23
CA ASP A 344 2.42 -7.96 16.61
C ASP A 344 3.29 -7.59 15.41
N CYS A 345 2.88 -8.02 14.22
CA CYS A 345 3.56 -7.78 12.95
C CYS A 345 2.88 -6.71 12.09
N MET A 346 2.03 -5.87 12.69
CA MET A 346 1.30 -4.80 12.00
C MET A 346 1.65 -3.42 12.54
N HIS A 347 1.87 -3.30 13.86
CA HIS A 347 2.24 -2.03 14.49
C HIS A 347 3.75 -1.86 14.54
N TRP A 348 4.22 -0.65 14.86
CA TRP A 348 5.64 -0.32 14.84
C TRP A 348 6.15 0.00 16.24
N CYS A 349 7.40 -0.38 16.51
CA CYS A 349 8.12 0.07 17.69
C CYS A 349 8.32 1.58 17.65
N LEU A 350 8.18 2.22 18.81
CA LEU A 350 8.48 3.64 19.03
C LEU A 350 9.59 3.81 20.07
N PRO A 351 10.57 4.69 19.84
CA PRO A 351 10.91 5.33 18.54
C PRO A 351 11.33 4.32 17.45
N GLY A 352 11.14 4.68 16.17
CA GLY A 352 11.41 3.77 15.06
C GLY A 352 10.94 4.23 13.67
N THR A 353 10.50 3.28 12.84
CA THR A 353 10.18 3.49 11.41
C THR A 353 9.20 4.64 11.16
N THR A 354 8.23 4.83 12.04
CA THR A 354 7.23 5.90 11.94
C THR A 354 7.84 7.30 12.09
N ASP A 355 8.99 7.44 12.74
CA ASP A 355 9.70 8.71 12.84
C ASP A 355 10.26 9.13 11.46
N THR A 356 10.73 8.16 10.67
CA THR A 356 11.13 8.39 9.27
C THR A 356 9.94 8.78 8.40
N TRP A 357 8.73 8.28 8.69
CA TRP A 357 7.52 8.74 7.98
C TRP A 357 7.22 10.21 8.27
N ASN A 358 7.50 10.67 9.50
CA ASN A 358 7.37 12.07 9.86
C ASN A 358 8.45 12.92 9.17
N ASP A 359 9.70 12.45 9.09
CA ASP A 359 10.77 13.09 8.31
C ASP A 359 10.31 13.32 6.85
N LEU A 360 9.72 12.29 6.24
CA LEU A 360 9.16 12.34 4.90
C LEU A 360 8.00 13.36 4.80
N PHE A 361 7.00 13.25 5.67
CA PHE A 361 5.84 14.14 5.68
C PHE A 361 6.23 15.61 5.75
N ILE A 362 7.13 15.95 6.67
CA ILE A 362 7.58 17.33 6.86
C ILE A 362 8.41 17.83 5.68
N THR A 363 9.21 16.96 5.06
CA THR A 363 9.94 17.29 3.85
C THR A 363 8.99 17.63 2.69
N HIS A 364 7.98 16.78 2.45
CA HIS A 364 6.96 17.07 1.43
C HIS A 364 6.17 18.34 1.73
N LEU A 365 5.74 18.51 2.99
CA LEU A 365 4.98 19.68 3.42
C LEU A 365 5.76 20.99 3.24
N ASN A 366 7.05 20.98 3.56
CA ASN A 366 7.94 22.11 3.34
C ASN A 366 8.05 22.45 1.85
N ASN A 367 8.18 21.43 0.97
CA ASN A 367 8.29 21.63 -0.47
C ASN A 367 7.03 22.26 -1.08
N ILE A 368 5.84 21.87 -0.64
CA ILE A 368 4.57 22.45 -1.09
C ILE A 368 4.49 23.94 -0.69
N LYS A 369 4.83 24.27 0.55
CA LYS A 369 4.81 25.67 1.06
C LYS A 369 5.93 26.55 0.51
N PHE A 370 6.93 26.00 -0.18
CA PHE A 370 7.92 26.81 -0.91
C PHE A 370 7.50 27.12 -2.35
N GLN A 371 6.49 26.41 -2.88
CA GLN A 371 5.95 26.61 -4.22
C GLN A 371 4.75 27.56 -4.26
N ASN A 372 4.00 27.63 -3.17
CA ASN A 372 2.92 28.60 -2.93
C ASN A 372 3.45 29.80 -2.15
#